data_AF-X1MLM6-F1
#
_entry.id   AF-X1MLM6-F1
#
_cell.length_a   1.000
_cell.length_b   1.000
_cell.length_c   1.000
_cell.angle_alpha   90.00
_cell.angle_beta   90.00
_cell.angle_gamma   90.00
#
_symmetry.space_group_name_H-M   'P 1'
#
loop_
_entity.id
_entity.type
_entity.pdbx_description
1 polymer ?
#
loop_
_entity_poly.entity_id
_entity_poly.type
_entity_poly.pdbx_seq_one_letter_code
_entity_poly.pdbx_strand_id
1 'polypeptide(L)'
;VRVLKRGRLAGLVLFDSVVDDTREAKKTPSWKSFEELLNAAILQYRSNWWRDQPYYVEVWLEKRALRRIFYPITNAHDVYLCTGGGYQSWSEVWEGKKRFYKNLDKELLILYFGDLDPSGKDMPRDINERFATLGVDVDIVEVALTKDDIHKYNLPRNPTKSKDARKSWYVKKYGINYAVELDALPPDVLRSKIKKAIEDYCDIDLLSKHMAEDNEKRKFWRTWINHIARARD
;
A
#
# COMPACT_ATOMS: atom_id res chain seq x y z
N VAL A 1 -16.56 -21.98 4.04
CA VAL A 1 -17.13 -21.81 2.67
C VAL A 1 -18.63 -22.14 2.57
N ARG A 2 -19.12 -23.32 2.98
CA ARG A 2 -20.55 -23.70 2.83
C ARG A 2 -21.54 -22.78 3.57
N VAL A 3 -21.23 -22.37 4.80
CA VAL A 3 -22.11 -21.49 5.61
C VAL A 3 -22.19 -20.09 5.01
N LEU A 4 -21.04 -19.48 4.70
CA LEU A 4 -20.95 -18.18 4.03
C LEU A 4 -21.69 -18.16 2.68
N LYS A 5 -21.56 -19.23 1.87
CA LYS A 5 -22.31 -19.37 0.61
C LYS A 5 -23.83 -19.35 0.87
N ARG A 6 -24.32 -20.12 1.83
CA ARG A 6 -25.75 -20.19 2.17
C ARG A 6 -26.26 -18.86 2.71
N GLY A 7 -25.51 -18.22 3.60
CA GLY A 7 -25.86 -16.90 4.15
C GLY A 7 -25.98 -15.83 3.07
N ARG A 8 -25.07 -15.82 2.08
CA ARG A 8 -25.15 -14.89 0.95
C ARG A 8 -26.34 -15.14 0.03
N LEU A 9 -26.57 -16.40 -0.34
CA LEU A 9 -27.70 -16.77 -1.19
C LEU A 9 -29.05 -16.52 -0.50
N ALA A 10 -29.10 -16.58 0.83
CA ALA A 10 -30.29 -16.26 1.63
C ALA A 10 -30.46 -14.76 1.94
N GLY A 11 -29.57 -13.89 1.44
CA GLY A 11 -29.62 -12.45 1.70
C GLY A 11 -29.20 -12.03 3.13
N LEU A 12 -28.77 -12.96 3.98
CA LEU A 12 -28.33 -12.69 5.35
C LEU A 12 -26.93 -12.06 5.41
N VAL A 13 -26.15 -12.22 4.34
CA VAL A 13 -24.81 -11.67 4.18
C VAL A 13 -24.75 -11.02 2.81
N LEU A 14 -24.53 -9.71 2.74
CA LEU A 14 -24.39 -9.03 1.44
C LEU A 14 -23.20 -9.62 0.67
N PHE A 15 -23.31 -9.77 -0.65
CA PHE A 15 -22.20 -10.29 -1.46
C PHE A 15 -20.93 -9.44 -1.33
N ASP A 16 -21.09 -8.14 -1.11
CA ASP A 16 -19.99 -7.18 -0.98
C ASP A 16 -19.37 -7.15 0.42
N SER A 17 -19.97 -7.83 1.40
CA SER A 17 -19.50 -7.80 2.80
C SER A 17 -18.28 -8.69 3.05
N VAL A 18 -18.01 -9.67 2.17
CA VAL A 18 -16.85 -10.56 2.29
C VAL A 18 -16.31 -10.84 0.90
N VAL A 19 -15.08 -10.43 0.64
CA VAL A 19 -14.51 -10.44 -0.72
C VAL A 19 -13.38 -11.45 -0.85
N ASP A 20 -13.34 -12.15 -1.98
CA ASP A 20 -12.24 -13.03 -2.40
C ASP A 20 -11.39 -12.24 -3.43
N ASP A 21 -10.17 -11.88 -3.05
CA ASP A 21 -9.25 -11.05 -3.85
C ASP A 21 -8.40 -11.85 -4.85
N THR A 22 -8.59 -13.18 -4.92
CA THR A 22 -7.84 -14.05 -5.83
C THR A 22 -8.47 -14.18 -7.21
N ARG A 23 -9.72 -13.73 -7.39
CA ARG A 23 -10.56 -14.00 -8.58
C ARG A 23 -11.10 -12.74 -9.24
N GLU A 24 -10.21 -11.80 -9.55
CA GLU A 24 -10.58 -10.62 -10.33
C GLU A 24 -10.62 -10.94 -11.84
N ALA A 25 -11.74 -10.63 -12.49
CA ALA A 25 -11.86 -10.72 -13.93
C ALA A 25 -10.93 -9.68 -14.57
N LYS A 26 -9.96 -10.15 -15.37
CA LYS A 26 -9.03 -9.29 -16.11
C LYS A 26 -9.47 -9.18 -17.55
N LYS A 27 -9.58 -7.94 -18.05
CA LYS A 27 -9.81 -7.65 -19.47
C LYS A 27 -8.82 -6.57 -19.89
N THR A 28 -8.21 -6.73 -21.06
CA THR A 28 -7.44 -5.65 -21.69
C THR A 28 -8.34 -4.45 -21.94
N PRO A 29 -7.93 -3.21 -21.59
CA PRO A 29 -8.68 -2.01 -21.93
C PRO A 29 -8.97 -1.93 -23.44
N SER A 30 -10.20 -1.55 -23.80
CA SER A 30 -10.64 -1.39 -25.18
C SER A 30 -11.60 -0.21 -25.26
N TRP A 31 -11.47 0.63 -26.29
CA TRP A 31 -12.25 1.85 -26.48
C TRP A 31 -13.01 1.80 -27.81
N LYS A 32 -14.20 2.40 -27.87
CA LYS A 32 -15.06 2.47 -29.05
C LYS A 32 -14.57 3.50 -30.06
N SER A 33 -13.86 4.52 -29.59
CA SER A 33 -13.28 5.57 -30.44
C SER A 33 -11.99 6.15 -29.85
N PHE A 34 -11.30 6.94 -30.65
CA PHE A 34 -10.10 7.66 -30.21
C PHE A 34 -10.44 8.72 -29.14
N GLU A 35 -11.58 9.37 -29.25
CA GLU A 35 -12.08 10.34 -28.27
C GLU A 35 -12.35 9.66 -26.91
N GLU A 36 -12.87 8.44 -26.89
CA GLU A 36 -13.07 7.68 -25.65
C GLU A 36 -11.72 7.32 -25.01
N LEU A 37 -10.72 6.93 -25.81
CA LEU A 37 -9.35 6.71 -25.35
C LEU A 37 -8.76 7.99 -24.74
N LEU A 38 -8.87 9.14 -25.42
CA LEU A 38 -8.35 10.41 -24.91
C LEU A 38 -9.06 10.84 -23.63
N ASN A 39 -10.39 10.70 -23.54
CA ASN A 39 -11.13 11.00 -22.33
C ASN A 39 -10.70 10.10 -21.16
N ALA A 40 -10.47 8.81 -21.41
CA ALA A 40 -9.95 7.90 -20.40
C ALA A 40 -8.55 8.31 -19.94
N ALA A 41 -7.66 8.69 -20.86
CA ALA A 41 -6.31 9.17 -20.55
C ALA A 41 -6.34 10.48 -19.73
N ILE A 42 -7.23 11.43 -20.05
CA ILE A 42 -7.41 12.66 -19.28
C ILE A 42 -7.87 12.34 -17.86
N LEU A 43 -8.89 11.49 -17.70
CA LEU A 43 -9.40 11.14 -16.37
C LEU A 43 -8.35 10.45 -15.50
N GLN A 44 -7.48 9.66 -16.12
CA GLN A 44 -6.39 8.95 -15.44
C GLN A 44 -5.15 9.81 -15.21
N TYR A 45 -5.02 10.95 -15.91
CA TYR A 45 -3.82 11.78 -15.82
C TYR A 45 -3.53 12.16 -14.38
N ARG A 46 -2.31 11.87 -13.95
CA ARG A 46 -1.77 12.29 -12.67
C ARG A 46 -0.30 12.66 -12.89
N SER A 47 0.10 13.85 -12.46
CA SER A 47 1.51 14.23 -12.41
C SER A 47 2.20 13.56 -11.22
N ASN A 48 3.53 13.50 -11.21
CA ASN A 48 4.26 13.05 -10.02
C ASN A 48 4.03 14.05 -8.88
N TRP A 49 3.22 13.68 -7.89
CA TRP A 49 2.91 14.53 -6.72
C TRP A 49 4.03 14.54 -5.68
N TRP A 50 5.00 13.63 -5.82
CA TRP A 50 6.16 13.50 -4.94
C TRP A 50 7.40 14.21 -5.48
N ARG A 51 7.33 14.86 -6.64
CA ARG A 51 8.51 15.46 -7.31
C ARG A 51 9.22 16.50 -6.46
N ASP A 52 8.47 17.32 -5.72
CA ASP A 52 8.99 18.45 -4.92
C ASP A 52 9.00 18.11 -3.40
N GLN A 53 8.73 16.85 -3.05
CA GLN A 53 8.74 16.37 -1.66
C GLN A 53 10.17 16.05 -1.19
N PRO A 54 10.51 16.28 0.09
CA PRO A 54 11.83 15.97 0.64
C PRO A 54 12.09 14.46 0.78
N TYR A 55 11.02 13.67 0.89
CA TYR A 55 11.07 12.22 1.00
C TYR A 55 10.63 11.55 -0.30
N TYR A 56 11.14 10.34 -0.54
CA TYR A 56 10.52 9.37 -1.44
C TYR A 56 10.03 8.19 -0.62
N VAL A 57 8.71 8.02 -0.56
CA VAL A 57 8.06 7.05 0.33
C VAL A 57 7.43 5.91 -0.45
N GLU A 58 7.63 4.68 0.01
CA GLU A 58 6.85 3.51 -0.40
C GLU A 58 6.19 2.82 0.80
N VAL A 59 5.01 2.23 0.60
CA VAL A 59 4.34 1.42 1.63
C VAL A 59 4.55 -0.06 1.31
N TRP A 60 5.14 -0.79 2.25
CA TRP A 60 5.44 -2.21 2.12
C TRP A 60 4.60 -3.01 3.13
N LEU A 61 3.71 -3.86 2.61
CA LEU A 61 2.73 -4.63 3.35
C LEU A 61 3.07 -6.13 3.28
N GLU A 62 3.29 -6.77 4.42
CA GLU A 62 3.54 -8.21 4.50
C GLU A 62 2.32 -9.05 4.09
N LYS A 63 1.12 -8.63 4.47
CA LYS A 63 -0.10 -9.44 4.35
C LYS A 63 -0.95 -9.03 3.15
N ARG A 64 -0.77 -9.71 2.01
CA ARG A 64 -1.48 -9.44 0.74
C ARG A 64 -2.99 -9.22 0.87
N ALA A 65 -3.67 -10.01 1.72
CA ALA A 65 -5.12 -9.94 1.91
C ALA A 65 -5.61 -8.56 2.37
N LEU A 66 -4.74 -7.74 2.97
CA LEU A 66 -5.07 -6.38 3.41
C LEU A 66 -4.93 -5.33 2.30
N ARG A 67 -4.50 -5.70 1.09
CA ARG A 67 -4.31 -4.79 -0.05
C ARG A 67 -5.50 -3.87 -0.29
N ARG A 68 -6.74 -4.36 -0.18
CA ARG A 68 -7.97 -3.58 -0.41
C ARG A 68 -8.20 -2.48 0.62
N ILE A 69 -7.60 -2.58 1.81
CA ILE A 69 -7.63 -1.53 2.83
C ILE A 69 -6.58 -0.46 2.51
N PHE A 70 -5.38 -0.90 2.10
CA PHE A 70 -4.22 -0.03 1.84
C PHE A 70 -4.35 0.75 0.52
N TYR A 71 -4.69 0.06 -0.57
CA TYR A 71 -4.62 0.62 -1.91
C TYR A 71 -5.41 1.92 -2.10
N PRO A 72 -6.65 2.08 -1.59
CA PRO A 72 -7.36 3.35 -1.70
C PRO A 72 -6.60 4.53 -1.07
N ILE A 73 -5.88 4.28 0.04
CA ILE A 73 -5.14 5.32 0.76
C ILE A 73 -3.84 5.64 0.04
N THR A 74 -3.04 4.62 -0.28
CA THR A 74 -1.76 4.83 -0.98
C THR A 74 -1.99 5.46 -2.36
N ASN A 75 -3.02 5.00 -3.08
CA ASN A 75 -3.42 5.57 -4.37
C ASN A 75 -3.92 7.01 -4.25
N ALA A 76 -4.58 7.37 -3.15
CA ALA A 76 -5.01 8.76 -2.91
C ALA A 76 -3.85 9.71 -2.60
N HIS A 77 -2.70 9.19 -2.17
CA HIS A 77 -1.49 9.99 -1.90
C HIS A 77 -0.40 9.81 -2.95
N ASP A 78 -0.68 9.10 -4.05
CA ASP A 78 0.31 8.78 -5.10
C ASP A 78 1.55 8.01 -4.61
N VAL A 79 1.33 7.11 -3.64
CA VAL A 79 2.38 6.27 -3.04
C VAL A 79 2.28 4.83 -3.56
N TYR A 80 3.42 4.22 -3.86
CA TYR A 80 3.49 2.81 -4.23
C TYR A 80 3.11 1.91 -3.05
N LEU A 81 2.27 0.90 -3.33
CA LEU A 81 1.95 -0.18 -2.40
C LEU A 81 2.60 -1.47 -2.89
N CYS A 82 3.62 -1.92 -2.16
CA CYS A 82 4.29 -3.20 -2.35
C CYS A 82 3.66 -4.23 -1.41
N THR A 83 2.99 -5.25 -1.97
CA THR A 83 2.31 -6.28 -1.16
C THR A 83 3.03 -7.62 -1.28
N GLY A 84 3.53 -8.13 -0.16
CA GLY A 84 4.10 -9.48 -0.05
C GLY A 84 3.10 -10.51 0.49
N GLY A 85 3.63 -11.69 0.77
CA GLY A 85 2.98 -12.77 1.52
C GLY A 85 3.98 -13.45 2.45
N GLY A 86 4.74 -12.63 3.19
CA GLY A 86 5.98 -13.01 3.87
C GLY A 86 7.18 -12.26 3.28
N TYR A 87 8.33 -12.94 3.20
CA TYR A 87 9.55 -12.38 2.63
C TYR A 87 9.38 -11.95 1.19
N GLN A 88 9.93 -10.76 0.89
CA GLN A 88 9.88 -10.18 -0.44
C GLN A 88 10.77 -11.00 -1.39
N SER A 89 10.35 -11.17 -2.63
CA SER A 89 11.17 -11.80 -3.65
C SER A 89 12.28 -10.85 -4.11
N TRP A 90 13.39 -11.39 -4.62
CA TRP A 90 14.45 -10.57 -5.24
C TRP A 90 13.93 -9.73 -6.41
N SER A 91 12.92 -10.23 -7.14
CA SER A 91 12.27 -9.48 -8.21
C SER A 91 11.54 -8.23 -7.68
N GLU A 92 10.84 -8.34 -6.55
CA GLU A 92 10.16 -7.19 -5.91
C GLU A 92 11.17 -6.16 -5.40
N VAL A 93 12.25 -6.61 -4.75
CA VAL A 93 13.32 -5.73 -4.29
C VAL A 93 14.03 -5.06 -5.48
N TRP A 94 14.26 -5.77 -6.59
CA TRP A 94 14.86 -5.21 -7.80
C TRP A 94 13.99 -4.12 -8.42
N GLU A 95 12.67 -4.33 -8.51
CA GLU A 95 11.76 -3.29 -9.00
C GLU A 95 11.67 -2.10 -8.04
N GLY A 96 11.68 -2.35 -6.72
CA GLY A 96 11.84 -1.30 -5.72
C GLY A 96 13.12 -0.49 -5.95
N LYS A 97 14.25 -1.18 -6.13
CA LYS A 97 15.57 -0.56 -6.31
C LYS A 97 15.57 0.40 -7.49
N LYS A 98 14.95 0.03 -8.62
CA LYS A 98 14.84 0.92 -9.78
C LYS A 98 14.07 2.21 -9.47
N ARG A 99 13.06 2.16 -8.59
CA ARG A 99 12.27 3.33 -8.20
C ARG A 99 13.03 4.20 -7.20
N PHE A 100 13.59 3.59 -6.16
CA PHE A 100 14.45 4.29 -5.18
C PHE A 100 15.65 4.96 -5.85
N TYR A 101 16.34 4.28 -6.77
CA TYR A 101 17.50 4.81 -7.48
C TYR A 101 17.19 6.07 -8.31
N LYS A 102 15.94 6.26 -8.74
CA LYS A 102 15.51 7.47 -9.48
C LYS A 102 15.26 8.68 -8.57
N ASN A 103 15.28 8.48 -7.25
CA ASN A 103 14.95 9.50 -6.25
C ASN A 103 16.07 9.65 -5.21
N LEU A 104 17.33 9.34 -5.58
CA LEU A 104 18.49 9.45 -4.67
C LEU A 104 18.78 10.89 -4.21
N ASP A 105 18.13 11.88 -4.82
CA ASP A 105 18.11 13.28 -4.39
C ASP A 105 17.24 13.51 -3.12
N LYS A 106 16.57 12.48 -2.61
CA LYS A 106 15.61 12.54 -1.49
C LYS A 106 15.98 11.55 -0.40
N GLU A 107 15.39 11.75 0.78
CA GLU A 107 15.41 10.75 1.85
C GLU A 107 14.50 9.57 1.46
N LEU A 108 15.09 8.37 1.37
CA LEU A 108 14.42 7.18 0.86
C LEU A 108 13.79 6.37 2.00
N LEU A 109 12.46 6.21 1.98
CA LEU A 109 11.72 5.65 3.09
C LEU A 109 10.80 4.50 2.68
N ILE A 110 10.80 3.44 3.48
CA ILE A 110 9.82 2.37 3.47
C ILE A 110 8.97 2.43 4.74
N LEU A 111 7.66 2.62 4.58
CA LEU A 111 6.68 2.46 5.63
C LEU A 111 6.25 0.98 5.67
N TYR A 112 6.74 0.25 6.66
CA TYR A 112 6.54 -1.19 6.77
C TYR A 112 5.34 -1.53 7.67
N PHE A 113 4.49 -2.43 7.17
CA PHE A 113 3.33 -2.98 7.87
C PHE A 113 3.41 -4.51 7.88
N GLY A 114 3.61 -5.08 9.06
CA GLY A 114 3.78 -6.52 9.25
C GLY A 114 3.12 -7.05 10.51
N ASP A 115 3.07 -8.36 10.61
CA ASP A 115 2.57 -9.05 11.79
C ASP A 115 3.53 -8.86 12.98
N LEU A 116 3.00 -8.88 14.19
CA LEU A 116 3.82 -8.98 15.39
C LEU A 116 4.15 -10.45 15.64
N ASP A 117 5.07 -11.02 14.88
CA ASP A 117 5.62 -12.36 15.10
C ASP A 117 7.14 -12.39 14.81
N PRO A 118 7.85 -13.51 15.05
CA PRO A 118 9.29 -13.58 14.77
C PRO A 118 9.65 -13.29 13.30
N SER A 119 8.76 -13.55 12.34
CA SER A 119 8.98 -13.26 10.92
C SER A 119 8.76 -11.80 10.59
N GLY A 120 7.62 -11.24 11.00
CA GLY A 120 7.27 -9.85 10.72
C GLY A 120 8.28 -8.88 11.33
N LYS A 121 8.87 -9.21 12.49
CA LYS A 121 9.95 -8.40 13.10
C LYS A 121 11.33 -8.56 12.50
N ASP A 122 11.52 -9.58 11.68
CA ASP A 122 12.78 -9.86 11.00
C ASP A 122 12.79 -9.31 9.56
N MET A 123 11.61 -9.13 8.97
CA MET A 123 11.43 -8.63 7.61
C MET A 123 12.08 -7.27 7.34
N PRO A 124 11.96 -6.24 8.22
CA PRO A 124 12.60 -4.95 7.98
C PRO A 124 14.11 -5.08 7.79
N ARG A 125 14.77 -5.90 8.62
CA ARG A 125 16.20 -6.20 8.48
C ARG A 125 16.50 -6.85 7.13
N ASP A 126 15.76 -7.90 6.75
CA ASP A 126 15.96 -8.59 5.46
C ASP A 126 15.74 -7.65 4.26
N ILE A 127 14.74 -6.78 4.31
CA ILE A 127 14.48 -5.77 3.27
C ILE A 127 15.68 -4.82 3.16
N ASN A 128 16.14 -4.25 4.28
CA ASN A 128 17.27 -3.32 4.30
C ASN A 128 18.56 -3.99 3.79
N GLU A 129 18.90 -5.20 4.26
CA GLU A 129 20.07 -5.95 3.81
C GLU A 129 20.06 -6.22 2.29
N ARG A 130 18.88 -6.50 1.71
CA ARG A 130 18.75 -6.74 0.27
C ARG A 130 18.87 -5.47 -0.55
N PHE A 131 18.32 -4.35 -0.08
CA PHE A 131 18.52 -3.05 -0.72
C PHE A 131 19.98 -2.62 -0.66
N ALA A 132 20.63 -2.77 0.50
CA ALA A 132 22.05 -2.51 0.68
C ALA A 132 22.92 -3.37 -0.27
N THR A 133 22.57 -4.65 -0.44
CA THR A 133 23.22 -5.55 -1.41
C THR A 133 23.11 -5.02 -2.85
N LEU A 134 22.04 -4.32 -3.19
CA LEU A 134 21.83 -3.69 -4.50
C LEU A 134 22.35 -2.24 -4.58
N GLY A 135 23.07 -1.77 -3.55
CA GLY A 135 23.69 -0.45 -3.50
C GLY A 135 22.70 0.70 -3.29
N VAL A 136 21.58 0.45 -2.60
CA VAL A 136 20.63 1.49 -2.21
C VAL A 136 20.44 1.41 -0.70
N ASP A 137 20.62 2.55 -0.04
CA ASP A 137 20.30 2.70 1.37
C ASP A 137 18.85 3.21 1.51
N VAL A 138 18.06 2.55 2.35
CA VAL A 138 16.66 2.89 2.58
C VAL A 138 16.35 2.80 4.06
N ASP A 139 15.73 3.85 4.59
CA ASP A 139 15.21 3.84 5.95
C ASP A 139 13.90 3.07 5.99
N ILE A 140 13.69 2.31 7.08
CA ILE A 140 12.47 1.52 7.27
C ILE A 140 11.82 1.92 8.57
N VAL A 141 10.57 2.37 8.48
CA VAL A 141 9.73 2.72 9.62
C VAL A 141 8.68 1.64 9.81
N GLU A 142 8.77 0.91 10.91
CA GLU A 142 7.75 -0.05 11.32
C GLU A 142 6.51 0.68 11.86
N VAL A 143 5.47 0.85 11.04
CA VAL A 143 4.27 1.62 11.40
C VAL A 143 3.28 0.80 12.25
N ALA A 144 3.15 -0.48 11.90
CA ALA A 144 2.30 -1.43 12.60
C ALA A 144 2.82 -2.86 12.37
N LEU A 145 2.68 -3.81 13.29
CA LEU A 145 2.10 -3.67 14.64
C LEU A 145 3.12 -3.32 15.72
N THR A 146 2.71 -2.43 16.64
CA THR A 146 3.48 -2.09 17.85
C THR A 146 2.87 -2.75 19.10
N LYS A 147 3.63 -2.80 20.21
CA LYS A 147 3.09 -3.25 21.50
C LYS A 147 1.93 -2.37 21.96
N ASP A 148 2.05 -1.06 21.74
CA ASP A 148 1.03 -0.09 22.15
C ASP A 148 -0.29 -0.33 21.42
N ASP A 149 -0.25 -0.72 20.14
CA ASP A 149 -1.44 -1.12 19.39
C ASP A 149 -2.15 -2.30 20.04
N ILE A 150 -1.39 -3.30 20.51
CA ILE A 150 -1.93 -4.52 21.11
C ILE A 150 -2.63 -4.20 22.43
N HIS A 151 -2.02 -3.35 23.26
CA HIS A 151 -2.61 -2.93 24.53
C HIS A 151 -3.82 -2.01 24.31
N LYS A 152 -3.69 -1.01 23.44
CA LYS A 152 -4.72 0.00 23.19
C LYS A 152 -6.00 -0.58 22.60
N TYR A 153 -5.87 -1.53 21.67
CA TYR A 153 -7.01 -2.13 20.97
C TYR A 153 -7.37 -3.52 21.48
N ASN A 154 -6.77 -3.96 22.58
CA ASN A 154 -6.97 -5.27 23.19
C ASN A 154 -6.92 -6.42 22.16
N LEU A 155 -5.87 -6.42 21.33
CA LEU A 155 -5.77 -7.31 20.19
C LEU A 155 -5.59 -8.78 20.64
N PRO A 156 -6.24 -9.74 19.97
CA PRO A 156 -6.11 -11.15 20.28
C PRO A 156 -4.66 -11.61 20.13
N ARG A 157 -4.18 -12.36 21.12
CA ARG A 157 -2.82 -12.90 21.17
C ARG A 157 -2.85 -14.38 20.85
N ASN A 158 -2.08 -14.79 19.86
CA ASN A 158 -1.85 -16.18 19.52
C ASN A 158 -0.53 -16.67 20.11
N PRO A 159 -0.39 -17.97 20.43
CA PRO A 159 0.93 -18.52 20.76
C PRO A 159 1.93 -18.26 19.64
N THR A 160 3.17 -17.87 19.97
CA THR A 160 4.23 -17.81 18.95
C THR A 160 4.44 -19.19 18.34
N LYS A 161 4.56 -19.24 17.00
CA LYS A 161 4.88 -20.45 16.24
C LYS A 161 6.07 -21.16 16.90
N SER A 162 5.83 -22.35 17.44
CA SER A 162 6.78 -23.05 18.32
C SER A 162 8.07 -23.48 17.61
N LYS A 163 8.02 -23.65 16.29
CA LYS A 163 9.14 -24.11 15.45
C LYS A 163 9.87 -22.99 14.69
N ASP A 164 9.53 -21.72 14.92
CA ASP A 164 10.27 -20.63 14.26
C ASP A 164 11.66 -20.51 14.89
N ALA A 165 12.72 -20.68 14.08
CA ALA A 165 14.11 -20.60 14.52
C ALA A 165 14.46 -19.24 15.15
N ARG A 166 13.72 -18.18 14.80
CA ARG A 166 13.93 -16.82 15.33
C ARG A 166 13.18 -16.56 16.62
N LYS A 167 12.38 -17.52 17.12
CA LYS A 167 11.60 -17.36 18.35
C LYS A 167 12.48 -16.93 19.54
N SER A 168 13.64 -17.55 19.72
CA SER A 168 14.56 -17.22 20.82
C SER A 168 15.05 -15.77 20.73
N TRP A 169 15.44 -15.33 19.54
CA TRP A 169 15.81 -13.94 19.29
C TRP A 169 14.64 -12.98 19.53
N TYR A 170 13.46 -13.30 19.03
CA TYR A 170 12.25 -12.48 19.17
C TYR A 170 11.86 -12.29 20.63
N VAL A 171 11.82 -13.37 21.41
CA VAL A 171 11.53 -13.33 22.85
C VAL A 171 12.60 -12.51 23.58
N LYS A 172 13.88 -12.70 23.27
CA LYS A 172 14.98 -11.96 23.91
C LYS A 172 14.97 -10.47 23.57
N LYS A 173 14.76 -10.12 22.30
CA LYS A 173 14.82 -8.74 21.81
C LYS A 173 13.57 -7.93 22.19
N TYR A 174 12.39 -8.52 22.04
CA TYR A 174 11.13 -7.80 22.24
C TYR A 174 10.47 -8.12 23.57
N GLY A 175 10.88 -9.17 24.30
CA GLY A 175 10.21 -9.57 25.55
C GLY A 175 8.78 -10.07 25.33
N ILE A 176 8.49 -10.61 24.14
CA ILE A 176 7.16 -11.09 23.74
C ILE A 176 7.25 -12.58 23.38
N ASN A 177 6.30 -13.39 23.87
CA ASN A 177 6.19 -14.82 23.55
C ASN A 177 4.88 -15.18 22.83
N TYR A 178 4.10 -14.18 22.42
CA TYR A 178 2.89 -14.32 21.63
C TYR A 178 3.04 -13.61 20.26
N ALA A 179 2.15 -13.97 19.34
CA ALA A 179 2.04 -13.38 18.02
C ALA A 179 0.70 -12.64 17.87
N VAL A 180 0.68 -11.57 17.08
CA VAL A 180 -0.55 -10.84 16.72
C VAL A 180 -0.52 -10.56 15.23
N GLU A 181 -1.61 -10.88 14.54
CA GLU A 181 -1.74 -10.63 13.10
C GLU A 181 -2.17 -9.18 12.84
N LEU A 182 -1.66 -8.57 11.78
CA LEU A 182 -1.94 -7.18 11.40
C LEU A 182 -3.44 -6.92 11.17
N ASP A 183 -4.17 -7.92 10.66
CA ASP A 183 -5.62 -7.85 10.42
C ASP A 183 -6.46 -7.99 11.70
N ALA A 184 -5.83 -8.22 12.86
CA ALA A 184 -6.49 -8.08 14.14
C ALA A 184 -6.78 -6.61 14.48
N LEU A 185 -6.03 -5.65 13.91
CA LEU A 185 -6.33 -4.23 14.08
C LEU A 185 -7.70 -3.88 13.46
N PRO A 186 -8.52 -3.06 14.15
CA PRO A 186 -9.72 -2.51 13.55
C PRO A 186 -9.42 -1.82 12.21
N PRO A 187 -10.20 -2.07 11.14
CA PRO A 187 -9.92 -1.54 9.81
C PRO A 187 -9.80 0.00 9.75
N ASP A 188 -10.63 0.71 10.50
CA ASP A 188 -10.62 2.18 10.63
C ASP A 188 -9.34 2.70 11.30
N VAL A 189 -8.85 1.99 12.33
CA VAL A 189 -7.56 2.28 12.97
C VAL A 189 -6.41 2.04 11.99
N LEU A 190 -6.44 0.92 11.27
CA LEU A 190 -5.43 0.60 10.28
C LEU A 190 -5.39 1.65 9.16
N ARG A 191 -6.56 2.06 8.64
CA ARG A 191 -6.67 3.16 7.66
C ARG A 191 -6.06 4.46 8.19
N SER A 192 -6.37 4.81 9.43
CA SER A 192 -5.84 6.04 10.06
C SER A 192 -4.33 5.98 10.21
N LYS A 193 -3.77 4.83 10.58
CA LYS A 193 -2.32 4.62 10.67
C LYS A 193 -1.61 4.72 9.32
N ILE A 194 -2.18 4.11 8.28
CA ILE A 194 -1.61 4.17 6.92
C ILE A 194 -1.58 5.63 6.45
N LYS A 195 -2.70 6.34 6.59
CA LYS A 195 -2.81 7.74 6.21
C LYS A 195 -1.78 8.58 6.97
N LYS A 196 -1.82 8.52 8.31
CA LYS A 196 -0.91 9.29 9.16
C LYS A 196 0.56 9.02 8.85
N ALA A 197 0.96 7.77 8.66
CA ALA A 197 2.35 7.44 8.36
C ALA A 197 2.81 8.01 7.01
N ILE A 198 1.95 8.11 6.00
CA ILE A 198 2.28 8.79 4.75
C ILE A 198 2.37 10.31 4.98
N GLU A 199 1.40 10.86 5.71
CA GLU A 199 1.31 12.30 5.97
C GLU A 199 2.47 12.83 6.85
N ASP A 200 3.02 12.00 7.74
CA ASP A 200 4.17 12.36 8.58
C ASP A 200 5.47 12.60 7.75
N TYR A 201 5.52 12.13 6.49
CA TYR A 201 6.65 12.30 5.56
C TYR A 201 6.25 13.00 4.25
N CYS A 202 5.14 13.73 4.28
CA CYS A 202 4.60 14.42 3.11
C CYS A 202 4.21 15.85 3.48
N ASP A 203 4.70 16.82 2.71
CA ASP A 203 4.15 18.16 2.70
C ASP A 203 2.77 18.12 2.02
N ILE A 204 1.73 18.16 2.85
CA ILE A 204 0.34 18.07 2.43
C ILE A 204 -0.11 19.27 1.62
N ASP A 205 0.50 20.45 1.82
CA ASP A 205 0.18 21.64 1.06
C ASP A 205 0.73 21.52 -0.38
N LEU A 206 1.97 21.03 -0.53
CA LEU A 206 2.55 20.71 -1.84
C LEU A 206 1.75 19.62 -2.57
N LEU A 207 1.40 18.54 -1.86
CA LEU A 207 0.58 17.47 -2.41
C LEU A 207 -0.77 18.01 -2.91
N SER A 208 -1.45 18.78 -2.07
CA SER A 208 -2.76 19.38 -2.39
C SER A 208 -2.68 20.36 -3.56
N LYS A 209 -1.59 21.13 -3.66
CA LYS A 209 -1.32 22.02 -4.79
C LYS A 209 -1.20 21.22 -6.10
N HIS A 210 -0.42 20.14 -6.13
CA HIS A 210 -0.29 19.31 -7.33
C HIS A 210 -1.60 18.63 -7.74
N MET A 211 -2.39 18.18 -6.75
CA MET A 211 -3.73 17.64 -7.01
C MET A 211 -4.65 18.68 -7.66
N ALA A 212 -4.61 19.94 -7.19
CA ALA A 212 -5.38 21.03 -7.77
C ALA A 212 -4.92 21.36 -9.20
N GLU A 213 -3.60 21.45 -9.43
CA GLU A 213 -3.01 21.66 -10.76
C GLU A 213 -3.45 20.58 -11.76
N ASP A 214 -3.44 19.31 -11.35
CA ASP A 214 -3.89 18.21 -12.20
C ASP A 214 -5.39 18.31 -12.52
N ASN A 215 -6.22 18.67 -11.55
CA ASN A 215 -7.66 18.87 -11.78
C ASN A 215 -7.93 19.99 -12.80
N GLU A 216 -7.20 21.10 -12.72
CA GLU A 216 -7.31 22.18 -13.71
C GLU A 216 -6.82 21.75 -15.10
N LYS A 217 -5.71 21.00 -15.20
CA LYS A 217 -5.25 20.42 -16.47
C LYS A 217 -6.27 19.48 -17.08
N ARG A 218 -6.91 18.62 -16.28
CA ARG A 218 -7.96 17.71 -16.74
C ARG A 218 -9.16 18.48 -17.30
N LYS A 219 -9.61 19.54 -16.62
CA LYS A 219 -10.69 20.42 -17.11
C LYS A 219 -10.31 21.11 -18.43
N PHE A 220 -9.08 21.62 -18.50
CA PHE A 220 -8.54 22.26 -19.69
C PHE A 220 -8.54 21.30 -20.89
N TRP A 221 -7.92 20.12 -20.77
CA TRP A 221 -7.85 19.17 -21.88
C TRP A 221 -9.21 18.64 -22.31
N ARG A 222 -10.14 18.44 -21.36
CA ARG A 222 -11.51 18.03 -21.70
C ARG A 222 -12.21 19.10 -22.55
N THR A 223 -12.05 20.37 -22.20
CA THR A 223 -12.59 21.48 -22.99
C THR A 223 -11.93 21.57 -24.37
N TRP A 224 -10.60 21.41 -24.42
CA TRP A 224 -9.82 21.43 -25.66
C TRP A 224 -10.23 20.32 -26.64
N ILE A 225 -10.43 19.09 -26.15
CA ILE A 225 -10.92 17.98 -26.99
C ILE A 225 -12.31 18.26 -27.54
N ASN A 226 -13.23 18.75 -26.70
CA ASN A 226 -14.58 19.09 -27.15
C ASN A 226 -14.57 20.17 -28.24
N HIS A 227 -13.63 21.12 -28.18
CA HIS A 227 -13.47 22.14 -29.21
C HIS A 227 -12.97 21.53 -30.53
N ILE A 228 -11.95 20.66 -30.49
CA ILE A 228 -11.43 19.98 -31.68
C ILE A 228 -12.48 19.08 -32.33
N ALA A 229 -13.26 18.35 -31.52
CA ALA A 229 -14.32 17.49 -32.03
C ALA A 229 -15.36 18.30 -32.83
N ARG A 230 -15.81 19.45 -32.28
CA ARG A 230 -16.77 20.33 -32.95
C ARG A 230 -16.23 21.04 -34.20
N ALA A 231 -14.91 21.18 -34.34
CA ALA A 231 -14.29 21.78 -35.50
C ALA A 231 -14.09 20.79 -36.66
N ARG A 232 -14.34 19.49 -36.43
CA ARG A 232 -14.28 18.42 -37.43
C ARG A 232 -15.64 18.05 -38.02
N ASP A 233 -16.72 18.48 -37.38
CA ASP A 233 -18.11 18.37 -37.85
C ASP A 233 -18.51 19.60 -38.68
#